data_AF-A0A7S4HVY9-F1
#
_entry.id   AF-A0A7S4HVY9-F1
#
_cell.length_a   1.000
_cell.length_b   1.000
_cell.length_c   1.000
_cell.angle_alpha   90.00
_cell.angle_beta   90.00
_cell.angle_gamma   90.00
#
_symmetry.space_group_name_H-M   'P 1'
#
loop_
_entity.id
_entity.type
_entity.pdbx_description
1 polymer ?
#
loop_
_entity_poly.entity_id
_entity_poly.type
_entity_poly.pdbx_seq_one_letter_code
_entity_poly.pdbx_strand_id
1 'polypeptide(L)'
;ATQLLPSMSMLSVSLVALSLAPAAALLASDVASLKASLRQRSTDVERGFSADRAAKQALAANVEALEALNEDEAPTKSGKLLGDWALDYTDAADVLSLKLVLAELGAIRQDVKAGATPDSFAATNAVELRPLLSSSVLSPLFGLKPPPVTYAVEADCRVLDDTKLSLVFVGGALRPPVLPPLALALPSRAVDALHGLFQGRVYLRTTFLDDDLRVARGPGREIYVLSRVTENDF
;
A
#
# COMPACT_ATOMS: atom_id res chain seq x y z
N ALA A 1 -55.47 13.43 -61.13
CA ALA A 1 -54.00 13.51 -61.02
C ALA A 1 -53.63 13.16 -59.58
N THR A 2 -53.23 11.91 -59.35
CA THR A 2 -52.95 11.37 -58.02
C THR A 2 -51.48 10.94 -58.03
N GLN A 3 -50.61 11.75 -57.41
CA GLN A 3 -49.18 11.44 -57.31
C GLN A 3 -48.94 10.47 -56.15
N LEU A 4 -48.40 9.30 -56.49
CA LEU A 4 -47.83 8.32 -55.58
C LEU A 4 -46.44 8.80 -55.14
N LEU A 5 -46.22 8.94 -53.84
CA LEU A 5 -44.90 9.16 -53.24
C LEU A 5 -44.10 7.84 -53.23
N PRO A 6 -42.79 7.84 -53.55
CA PRO A 6 -41.99 6.63 -53.45
C PRO A 6 -41.51 6.38 -52.01
N SER A 7 -41.61 5.12 -51.62
CA SER A 7 -41.06 4.52 -50.40
C SER A 7 -39.54 4.76 -50.29
N MET A 8 -39.11 5.53 -49.28
CA MET A 8 -37.70 5.61 -48.88
C MET A 8 -37.36 4.37 -48.03
N SER A 9 -36.58 3.48 -48.63
CA SER A 9 -35.94 2.35 -47.96
C SER A 9 -34.94 2.88 -46.92
N MET A 10 -35.15 2.55 -45.65
CA MET A 10 -34.19 2.83 -44.59
C MET A 10 -32.97 1.91 -44.74
N LEU A 11 -31.81 2.51 -45.03
CA LEU A 11 -30.51 1.88 -44.90
C LEU A 11 -30.28 1.51 -43.43
N SER A 12 -30.32 0.21 -43.14
CA SER A 12 -29.91 -0.35 -41.86
C SER A 12 -28.39 -0.27 -41.77
N VAL A 13 -27.88 0.65 -40.95
CA VAL A 13 -26.46 0.71 -40.61
C VAL A 13 -26.19 -0.37 -39.57
N SER A 14 -25.60 -1.49 -39.99
CA SER A 14 -25.04 -2.49 -39.06
C SER A 14 -23.83 -1.90 -38.35
N LEU A 15 -23.99 -1.54 -37.07
CA LEU A 15 -22.87 -1.34 -36.17
C LEU A 15 -22.20 -2.70 -35.95
N VAL A 16 -20.98 -2.87 -36.47
CA VAL A 16 -20.12 -3.99 -36.09
C VAL A 16 -19.74 -3.80 -34.62
N ALA A 17 -20.30 -4.64 -33.74
CA ALA A 17 -19.86 -4.72 -32.36
C ALA A 17 -18.44 -5.30 -32.34
N LEU A 18 -17.43 -4.45 -32.20
CA LEU A 18 -16.05 -4.87 -31.98
C LEU A 18 -15.99 -5.54 -30.60
N SER A 19 -15.70 -6.84 -30.57
CA SER A 19 -15.54 -7.60 -29.32
C SER A 19 -14.35 -7.05 -28.53
N LEU A 20 -14.60 -6.49 -27.34
CA LEU A 20 -13.58 -5.99 -26.40
C LEU A 20 -12.91 -7.11 -25.57
N ALA A 21 -13.45 -8.32 -25.60
CA ALA A 21 -12.96 -9.45 -24.79
C ALA A 21 -11.48 -9.82 -25.01
N PRO A 22 -10.93 -9.89 -26.24
CA PRO A 22 -9.54 -10.30 -26.44
C PRO A 22 -8.50 -9.26 -25.99
N ALA A 23 -8.84 -7.97 -26.01
CA ALA A 23 -7.94 -6.89 -25.57
C ALA A 23 -7.81 -6.85 -24.03
N ALA A 24 -8.94 -7.00 -23.32
CA ALA A 24 -8.95 -7.05 -21.86
C ALA A 24 -8.18 -8.27 -21.32
N ALA A 25 -8.27 -9.42 -22.00
CA ALA A 25 -7.52 -10.62 -21.62
C ALA A 25 -5.99 -10.46 -21.78
N LEU A 26 -5.54 -9.77 -22.84
CA LEU A 26 -4.12 -9.46 -23.04
C LEU A 26 -3.60 -8.50 -21.97
N LEU A 27 -4.32 -7.41 -21.68
CA LEU A 27 -3.96 -6.48 -20.61
C LEU A 27 -3.91 -7.15 -19.24
N ALA A 28 -4.87 -8.03 -18.93
CA ALA A 28 -4.86 -8.79 -17.69
C ALA A 28 -3.63 -9.73 -17.59
N SER A 29 -3.21 -10.33 -18.71
CA SER A 29 -1.99 -11.14 -18.76
C SER A 29 -0.72 -10.31 -18.59
N ASP A 30 -0.70 -9.08 -19.13
CA ASP A 30 0.40 -8.13 -18.97
C ASP A 30 0.52 -7.67 -17.51
N VAL A 31 -0.59 -7.26 -16.88
CA VAL A 31 -0.63 -6.87 -15.46
C VAL A 31 -0.17 -8.03 -14.57
N ALA A 32 -0.67 -9.24 -14.80
CA ALA A 32 -0.27 -10.41 -14.02
C ALA A 32 1.24 -10.70 -14.13
N SER A 33 1.81 -10.58 -15.33
CA SER A 33 3.25 -10.76 -15.55
C SER A 33 4.10 -9.68 -14.87
N LEU A 34 3.64 -8.43 -14.90
CA LEU A 34 4.29 -7.30 -14.26
C LEU A 34 4.27 -7.44 -12.73
N LYS A 35 3.14 -7.88 -12.14
CA LYS A 35 3.03 -8.17 -10.71
C LYS A 35 3.97 -9.30 -10.30
N ALA A 36 4.02 -10.39 -11.07
CA ALA A 36 4.90 -11.52 -10.79
C ALA A 36 6.38 -11.10 -10.82
N SER A 37 6.78 -10.33 -11.84
CA SER A 37 8.13 -9.74 -11.92
C SER A 37 8.42 -8.81 -10.74
N LEU A 38 7.47 -7.96 -10.35
CA LEU A 38 7.62 -7.05 -9.22
C LEU A 38 7.83 -7.81 -7.91
N ARG A 39 7.01 -8.81 -7.62
CA ARG A 39 7.10 -9.64 -6.41
C ARG A 39 8.42 -10.41 -6.33
N GLN A 40 8.83 -11.01 -7.44
CA GLN A 40 10.11 -11.72 -7.52
C GLN A 40 11.27 -10.77 -7.19
N ARG A 41 11.35 -9.64 -7.89
CA ARG A 41 12.42 -8.65 -7.69
C ARG A 41 12.42 -8.09 -6.27
N SER A 42 11.24 -7.84 -5.71
CA SER A 42 11.06 -7.34 -4.34
C SER A 42 11.57 -8.33 -3.30
N THR A 43 11.38 -9.63 -3.55
CA THR A 43 11.92 -10.72 -2.74
C THR A 43 13.44 -10.75 -2.80
N ASP A 44 14.02 -10.61 -3.99
CA ASP A 44 15.48 -10.64 -4.21
C ASP A 44 16.21 -9.50 -3.47
N VAL A 45 15.52 -8.39 -3.18
CA VAL A 45 16.10 -7.20 -2.53
C VAL A 45 15.67 -6.98 -1.07
N GLU A 46 15.09 -8.00 -0.43
CA GLU A 46 14.60 -7.94 0.95
C GLU A 46 13.78 -6.66 1.22
N ARG A 47 12.69 -6.43 0.47
CA ARG A 47 11.86 -5.22 0.63
C ARG A 47 12.55 -3.89 0.35
N GLY A 48 13.65 -3.93 -0.40
CA GLY A 48 14.44 -2.75 -0.81
C GLY A 48 15.65 -2.51 0.09
N PHE A 49 15.77 -3.25 1.18
CA PHE A 49 16.85 -3.11 2.14
C PHE A 49 18.23 -3.53 1.58
N SER A 50 18.29 -4.42 0.61
CA SER A 50 19.54 -4.81 -0.07
C SER A 50 19.62 -4.33 -1.53
N ALA A 51 18.66 -3.50 -1.97
CA ALA A 51 18.58 -3.04 -3.36
C ALA A 51 19.74 -2.10 -3.72
N ASP A 52 20.50 -2.48 -4.75
CA ASP A 52 21.48 -1.60 -5.38
C ASP A 52 20.81 -0.64 -6.38
N ARG A 53 21.61 0.20 -7.04
CA ARG A 53 21.10 1.19 -8.01
C ARG A 53 20.38 0.55 -9.19
N ALA A 54 20.90 -0.56 -9.72
CA ALA A 54 20.33 -1.21 -10.89
C ALA A 54 19.00 -1.89 -10.55
N ALA A 55 18.93 -2.55 -9.40
CA ALA A 55 17.72 -3.15 -8.87
C ALA A 55 16.64 -2.09 -8.61
N LYS A 56 16.99 -0.95 -8.00
CA LYS A 56 16.06 0.18 -7.79
C LYS A 56 15.50 0.71 -9.11
N GLN A 57 16.33 0.87 -10.13
CA GLN A 57 15.90 1.32 -11.46
C GLN A 57 14.96 0.31 -12.13
N ALA A 58 15.28 -0.98 -12.04
CA ALA A 58 14.43 -2.04 -12.61
C ALA A 58 13.06 -2.13 -11.90
N LEU A 59 13.04 -2.03 -10.57
CA LEU A 59 11.82 -2.00 -9.77
C LEU A 59 10.98 -0.75 -10.07
N ALA A 60 11.61 0.42 -10.16
CA ALA A 60 10.92 1.66 -10.53
C ALA A 60 10.27 1.57 -11.91
N ALA A 61 10.96 1.04 -12.91
CA ALA A 61 10.40 0.84 -14.25
C ALA A 61 9.23 -0.16 -14.26
N ASN A 62 9.32 -1.23 -13.47
CA ASN A 62 8.23 -2.20 -13.33
C ASN A 62 7.00 -1.56 -12.65
N VAL A 63 7.21 -0.72 -11.65
CA VAL A 63 6.15 0.03 -10.98
C VAL A 63 5.50 1.04 -11.92
N GLU A 64 6.29 1.80 -12.68
CA GLU A 64 5.77 2.76 -13.68
C GLU A 64 4.91 2.06 -14.74
N ALA A 65 5.31 0.87 -15.19
CA ALA A 65 4.51 0.06 -16.11
C ALA A 65 3.17 -0.39 -15.51
N LEU A 66 3.12 -0.74 -14.22
CA LEU A 66 1.87 -1.07 -13.53
C LEU A 66 0.98 0.17 -13.34
N GLU A 67 1.55 1.30 -12.90
CA GLU A 67 0.82 2.55 -12.72
C GLU A 67 0.15 3.02 -14.03
N ALA A 68 0.79 2.80 -15.19
CA ALA A 68 0.22 3.10 -16.50
C ALA A 68 -1.00 2.24 -16.86
N LEU A 69 -1.18 1.10 -16.19
CA LEU A 69 -2.28 0.14 -16.36
C LEU A 69 -3.30 0.21 -15.21
N ASN A 70 -3.23 1.23 -14.35
CA ASN A 70 -4.15 1.38 -13.23
C ASN A 70 -5.58 1.63 -13.73
N GLU A 71 -6.51 0.78 -13.33
CA GLU A 71 -7.94 0.90 -13.68
C GLU A 71 -8.73 1.74 -12.66
N ASP A 72 -8.25 1.84 -11.41
CA ASP A 72 -8.95 2.56 -10.34
C ASP A 72 -8.48 4.03 -10.27
N GLU A 73 -9.21 4.93 -10.93
CA GLU A 73 -8.90 6.36 -10.95
C GLU A 73 -9.12 7.06 -9.59
N ALA A 74 -9.88 6.44 -8.68
CA ALA A 74 -10.24 7.02 -7.38
C ALA A 74 -10.05 6.01 -6.24
N PRO A 75 -8.81 5.56 -5.97
CA PRO A 75 -8.52 4.55 -4.96
C PRO A 75 -8.95 4.95 -3.55
N THR A 76 -9.07 6.25 -3.24
CA THR A 76 -9.57 6.70 -1.92
C THR A 76 -11.08 6.47 -1.73
N LYS A 77 -11.83 6.23 -2.80
CA LYS A 77 -13.26 5.86 -2.74
C LYS A 77 -13.47 4.35 -2.86
N SER A 78 -12.40 3.61 -3.13
CA SER A 78 -12.42 2.17 -3.37
C SER A 78 -12.38 1.40 -2.07
N GLY A 79 -13.32 0.47 -1.89
CA GLY A 79 -13.31 -0.47 -0.77
C GLY A 79 -12.05 -1.36 -0.76
N LYS A 80 -11.37 -1.47 -1.91
CA LYS A 80 -10.10 -2.21 -2.04
C LYS A 80 -9.00 -1.62 -1.17
N LEU A 81 -9.04 -0.33 -0.82
CA LEU A 81 -8.00 0.27 0.00
C LEU A 81 -7.95 -0.31 1.44
N LEU A 82 -9.08 -0.80 1.93
CA LEU A 82 -9.22 -1.34 3.28
C LEU A 82 -8.61 -2.73 3.42
N GLY A 83 -8.21 -3.08 4.64
CA GLY A 83 -7.70 -4.40 5.02
C GLY A 83 -6.22 -4.40 5.39
N ASP A 84 -5.69 -5.62 5.52
CA ASP A 84 -4.30 -5.87 5.89
C ASP A 84 -3.39 -5.92 4.66
N TRP A 85 -2.28 -5.21 4.75
CA TRP A 85 -1.28 -5.07 3.71
C TRP A 85 0.10 -5.44 4.25
N ALA A 86 0.91 -6.15 3.47
CA ALA A 86 2.31 -6.44 3.75
C ALA A 86 3.20 -5.64 2.81
N LEU A 87 4.27 -5.05 3.33
CA LEU A 87 5.24 -4.31 2.52
C LEU A 87 6.13 -5.29 1.75
N ASP A 88 6.02 -5.26 0.42
CA ASP A 88 6.87 -6.04 -0.47
C ASP A 88 8.13 -5.29 -0.84
N TYR A 89 8.06 -3.96 -1.06
CA TYR A 89 9.20 -3.14 -1.45
C TYR A 89 9.02 -1.67 -1.09
N THR A 90 10.12 -1.02 -0.72
CA THR A 90 10.22 0.44 -0.65
C THR A 90 11.63 0.95 -0.95
N ASP A 91 11.72 2.17 -1.47
CA ASP A 91 12.96 2.95 -1.53
C ASP A 91 12.97 4.15 -0.56
N ALA A 92 11.97 4.24 0.31
CA ALA A 92 11.80 5.32 1.27
C ALA A 92 12.89 5.29 2.36
N ALA A 93 13.64 6.39 2.49
CA ALA A 93 14.80 6.44 3.37
C ALA A 93 14.43 6.27 4.86
N ASP A 94 13.25 6.73 5.27
CA ASP A 94 12.71 6.59 6.62
C ASP A 94 12.44 5.12 6.97
N VAL A 95 11.82 4.35 6.07
CA VAL A 95 11.60 2.91 6.25
C VAL A 95 12.92 2.14 6.15
N LEU A 96 13.78 2.47 5.18
CA LEU A 96 15.07 1.80 5.01
C LEU A 96 16.02 2.05 6.20
N SER A 97 15.84 3.15 6.93
CA SER A 97 16.60 3.43 8.16
C SER A 97 16.31 2.44 9.29
N LEU A 98 15.22 1.64 9.21
CA LEU A 98 14.94 0.56 10.16
C LEU A 98 16.06 -0.49 10.24
N LYS A 99 16.88 -0.63 9.18
CA LYS A 99 18.09 -1.48 9.21
C LYS A 99 19.13 -1.06 10.25
N LEU A 100 19.07 0.18 10.73
CA LEU A 100 19.96 0.69 11.78
C LEU A 100 19.55 0.20 13.18
N VAL A 101 18.34 -0.35 13.32
CA VAL A 101 17.90 -0.99 14.56
C VAL A 101 18.69 -2.29 14.73
N LEU A 102 19.22 -2.54 15.93
CA LEU A 102 19.94 -3.79 16.27
C LEU A 102 18.97 -4.98 16.47
N ALA A 103 18.07 -5.17 15.50
CA ALA A 103 17.07 -6.23 15.45
C ALA A 103 16.98 -6.77 14.01
N GLU A 104 16.74 -8.06 13.87
CA GLU A 104 16.30 -8.63 12.60
C GLU A 104 14.86 -8.17 12.35
N LEU A 105 14.61 -7.63 11.15
CA LEU A 105 13.30 -7.13 10.75
C LEU A 105 12.45 -8.28 10.22
N GLY A 106 11.33 -8.53 10.87
CA GLY A 106 10.29 -9.45 10.41
C GLY A 106 9.34 -8.77 9.42
N ALA A 107 8.06 -9.13 9.49
CA ALA A 107 7.03 -8.55 8.63
C ALA A 107 6.84 -7.06 8.92
N ILE A 108 6.71 -6.26 7.86
CA ILE A 108 6.25 -4.87 7.91
C ILE A 108 4.84 -4.87 7.32
N ARG A 109 3.84 -4.49 8.13
CA ARG A 109 2.43 -4.55 7.79
C ARG A 109 1.75 -3.20 7.96
N GLN A 110 0.67 -3.00 7.23
CA GLN A 110 -0.23 -1.86 7.36
C GLN A 110 -1.67 -2.38 7.37
N ASP A 111 -2.38 -2.18 8.46
CA ASP A 111 -3.83 -2.37 8.54
C ASP A 111 -4.52 -1.04 8.22
N VAL A 112 -5.44 -1.03 7.27
CA VAL A 112 -6.20 0.16 6.87
C VAL A 112 -7.69 -0.05 7.13
N LYS A 113 -8.27 0.81 7.95
CA LYS A 113 -9.68 0.79 8.34
C LYS A 113 -10.35 2.10 7.97
N ALA A 114 -11.67 2.04 7.78
CA ALA A 114 -12.48 3.24 7.69
C ALA A 114 -12.35 4.05 8.99
N GLY A 115 -12.20 5.37 8.84
CA GLY A 115 -12.08 6.28 9.96
C GLY A 115 -13.43 6.62 10.58
N ALA A 116 -13.42 7.55 11.53
CA ALA A 116 -14.64 8.01 12.20
C ALA A 116 -15.56 8.85 11.29
N THR A 117 -15.02 9.38 10.20
CA THR A 117 -15.75 10.17 9.19
C THR A 117 -15.68 9.50 7.82
N PRO A 118 -16.64 9.74 6.91
CA PRO A 118 -16.64 9.14 5.58
C PRO A 118 -15.36 9.40 4.76
N ASP A 119 -14.73 10.55 4.97
CA ASP A 119 -13.50 10.95 4.26
C ASP A 119 -12.23 10.76 5.09
N SER A 120 -12.24 9.81 6.04
CA SER A 120 -11.06 9.45 6.84
C SER A 120 -10.80 7.96 6.88
N PHE A 121 -9.54 7.62 7.13
CA PHE A 121 -9.07 6.27 7.37
C PHE A 121 -8.22 6.24 8.65
N ALA A 122 -8.22 5.11 9.33
CA ALA A 122 -7.26 4.80 10.37
C ALA A 122 -6.27 3.76 9.83
N ALA A 123 -4.98 4.07 9.84
CA ALA A 123 -3.93 3.17 9.40
C ALA A 123 -3.03 2.77 10.58
N THR A 124 -2.74 1.48 10.73
CA THR A 124 -1.79 0.97 11.72
C THR A 124 -0.61 0.35 10.99
N ASN A 125 0.56 0.99 11.07
CA ASN A 125 1.80 0.48 10.51
C ASN A 125 2.54 -0.31 11.59
N ALA A 126 2.84 -1.58 11.36
CA ALA A 126 3.48 -2.46 12.32
C ALA A 126 4.75 -3.07 11.73
N VAL A 127 5.83 -3.08 12.51
CA VAL A 127 7.07 -3.79 12.19
C VAL A 127 7.35 -4.82 13.27
N GLU A 128 7.61 -6.05 12.85
CA GLU A 128 8.12 -7.10 13.73
C GLU A 128 9.64 -6.95 13.88
N LEU A 129 10.09 -6.92 15.12
CA LEU A 129 11.48 -6.80 15.51
C LEU A 129 11.87 -8.08 16.26
N ARG A 130 12.87 -8.78 15.74
CA ARG A 130 13.49 -9.94 16.37
C ARG A 130 14.82 -9.50 16.96
N PRO A 131 14.97 -9.45 18.30
CA PRO A 131 16.22 -9.03 18.91
C PRO A 131 17.40 -9.89 18.43
N LEU A 132 18.48 -9.27 17.95
CA LEU A 132 19.69 -9.98 17.47
C LEU A 132 20.50 -10.61 18.61
N LEU A 133 20.27 -10.17 19.85
CA LEU A 133 21.03 -10.58 21.02
C LEU A 133 20.18 -11.45 21.94
N SER A 134 20.75 -12.58 22.33
CA SER A 134 20.40 -13.38 23.51
C SER A 134 20.61 -12.57 24.81
N SER A 135 20.02 -11.38 24.92
CA SER A 135 20.31 -10.41 26.00
C SER A 135 19.84 -10.86 27.39
N SER A 136 19.17 -12.01 27.48
CA SER A 136 19.08 -12.71 28.75
C SER A 136 20.37 -13.49 28.98
N VAL A 137 21.09 -13.13 30.04
CA VAL A 137 22.15 -13.97 30.66
C VAL A 137 21.63 -15.39 31.00
N LEU A 138 20.31 -15.60 30.95
CA LEU A 138 19.60 -16.88 31.15
C LEU A 138 19.43 -17.73 29.86
N SER A 139 19.62 -17.19 28.66
CA SER A 139 19.39 -17.91 27.40
C SER A 139 20.29 -19.13 27.14
N PRO A 140 21.60 -19.16 27.49
CA PRO A 140 22.43 -20.34 27.22
C PRO A 140 22.10 -21.56 28.11
N LEU A 141 21.33 -21.39 29.20
CA LEU A 141 20.94 -22.47 30.10
C LEU A 141 19.65 -23.20 29.67
N PHE A 142 18.80 -22.59 28.84
CA PHE A 142 17.48 -23.14 28.46
C PHE A 142 17.14 -23.09 26.96
N GLY A 143 17.99 -22.52 26.09
CA GLY A 143 17.77 -22.56 24.63
C GLY A 143 16.56 -21.75 24.13
N LEU A 144 16.00 -20.85 24.96
CA LEU A 144 14.83 -20.06 24.61
C LEU A 144 15.24 -18.82 23.79
N LYS A 145 14.81 -18.76 22.53
CA LYS A 145 14.86 -17.54 21.70
C LYS A 145 13.86 -16.53 22.26
N PRO A 146 14.21 -15.24 22.41
CA PRO A 146 13.24 -14.23 22.83
C PRO A 146 12.11 -14.13 21.80
N PRO A 147 10.85 -13.97 22.24
CA PRO A 147 9.73 -13.79 21.32
C PRO A 147 9.90 -12.49 20.52
N PRO A 148 9.37 -12.43 19.28
CA PRO A 148 9.39 -11.20 18.50
C PRO A 148 8.59 -10.10 19.22
N VAL A 149 9.04 -8.86 19.06
CA VAL A 149 8.35 -7.66 19.55
C VAL A 149 7.82 -6.90 18.34
N THR A 150 6.56 -6.50 18.35
CA THR A 150 5.96 -5.68 17.29
C THR A 150 5.93 -4.23 17.73
N TYR A 151 6.52 -3.33 16.95
CA TYR A 151 6.31 -1.90 17.09
C TYR A 151 5.23 -1.45 16.11
N ALA A 152 4.12 -0.94 16.62
CA ALA A 152 2.99 -0.45 15.84
C ALA A 152 2.84 1.07 15.99
N VAL A 153 2.58 1.77 14.90
CA VAL A 153 2.33 3.21 14.83
C VAL A 153 0.97 3.43 14.20
N GLU A 154 0.11 4.17 14.89
CA GLU A 154 -1.22 4.54 14.43
C GLU A 154 -1.17 5.89 13.72
N ALA A 155 -1.86 5.97 12.58
CA ALA A 155 -1.98 7.16 11.77
C ALA A 155 -3.46 7.45 11.47
N ASP A 156 -3.84 8.71 11.63
CA ASP A 156 -5.08 9.28 11.13
C ASP A 156 -4.84 9.83 9.72
N CYS A 157 -5.65 9.37 8.78
CA CYS A 157 -5.53 9.70 7.37
C CYS A 157 -6.79 10.43 6.90
N ARG A 158 -6.65 11.55 6.18
CA ARG A 158 -7.79 12.26 5.57
C ARG A 158 -7.66 12.28 4.07
N VAL A 159 -8.80 12.13 3.39
CA VAL A 159 -8.85 12.28 1.93
C VAL A 159 -8.51 13.72 1.56
N LEU A 160 -7.46 13.89 0.76
CA LEU A 160 -7.08 15.16 0.16
C LEU A 160 -7.63 15.27 -1.27
N ASP A 161 -7.54 14.16 -2.02
CA ASP A 161 -8.12 13.99 -3.35
C ASP A 161 -8.39 12.50 -3.65
N ASP A 162 -8.84 12.19 -4.86
CA ASP A 162 -9.19 10.84 -5.32
C ASP A 162 -8.03 9.82 -5.21
N THR A 163 -6.79 10.30 -5.13
CA THR A 163 -5.57 9.47 -5.03
C THR A 163 -4.77 9.69 -3.74
N LYS A 164 -4.97 10.82 -3.04
CA LYS A 164 -4.11 11.25 -1.93
C LYS A 164 -4.81 11.21 -0.59
N LEU A 165 -4.07 10.69 0.39
CA LEU A 165 -4.41 10.76 1.80
C LEU A 165 -3.33 11.55 2.54
N SER A 166 -3.74 12.45 3.45
CA SER A 166 -2.82 12.97 4.46
C SER A 166 -2.44 11.85 5.42
N LEU A 167 -1.29 12.00 6.08
CA LEU A 167 -0.83 11.06 7.09
C LEU A 167 -0.41 11.83 8.35
N VAL A 168 -1.12 11.62 9.45
CA VAL A 168 -0.78 12.19 10.76
C VAL A 168 -0.63 11.04 11.75
N PHE A 169 0.58 10.83 12.26
CA PHE A 169 0.82 9.83 13.29
C PHE A 169 0.25 10.29 14.63
N VAL A 170 -0.62 9.48 15.22
CA VAL A 170 -1.40 9.83 16.42
C VAL A 170 -1.06 8.98 17.65
N GLY A 171 -0.30 7.90 17.47
CA GLY A 171 0.12 7.03 18.54
C GLY A 171 1.12 5.96 18.10
N GLY A 172 1.72 5.28 19.07
CA GLY A 172 2.56 4.12 18.81
C GLY A 172 2.75 3.26 20.05
N ALA A 173 2.91 1.95 19.88
CA ALA A 173 3.00 0.99 20.96
C ALA A 173 3.91 -0.21 20.60
N LEU A 174 4.59 -0.75 21.62
CA LEU A 174 5.29 -2.04 21.54
C LEU A 174 4.37 -3.16 22.03
N ARG A 175 4.37 -4.29 21.32
CA ARG A 175 3.64 -5.52 21.68
C ARG A 175 4.62 -6.69 21.79
N PRO A 176 4.64 -7.46 22.90
CA PRO A 176 3.91 -7.22 24.14
C PRO A 176 4.39 -5.92 24.83
N PRO A 177 3.51 -5.25 25.61
CA PRO A 177 3.89 -4.03 26.30
C PRO A 177 4.99 -4.32 27.32
N VAL A 178 6.15 -3.66 27.17
CA VAL A 178 7.29 -3.82 28.08
C VAL A 178 7.09 -3.02 29.39
N LEU A 179 6.11 -2.10 29.41
CA LEU A 179 5.70 -1.24 30.53
C LEU A 179 4.16 -1.05 30.52
N PRO A 180 3.51 -0.65 31.64
CA PRO A 180 2.09 -0.28 31.63
C PRO A 180 1.83 0.80 30.57
N PRO A 181 0.79 0.67 29.73
CA PRO A 181 0.62 1.55 28.59
C PRO A 181 0.25 2.95 29.06
N LEU A 182 1.19 3.89 28.98
CA LEU A 182 0.89 5.31 28.83
C LEU A 182 0.42 5.52 27.39
N ALA A 183 -0.79 5.04 27.08
CA ALA A 183 -1.42 5.25 25.79
C ALA A 183 -1.81 6.74 25.67
N LEU A 184 -0.88 7.58 25.24
CA LEU A 184 -1.19 8.94 24.80
C LEU A 184 -1.78 8.86 23.39
N ALA A 185 -3.09 8.60 23.31
CA ALA A 185 -3.84 8.92 22.12
C ALA A 185 -4.03 10.44 22.05
N LEU A 186 -3.70 11.07 20.92
CA LEU A 186 -3.93 12.50 20.73
C LEU A 186 -5.44 12.80 20.67
N PRO A 187 -5.93 13.84 21.36
CA PRO A 187 -7.34 14.25 21.26
C PRO A 187 -7.64 14.77 19.85
N SER A 188 -8.87 14.59 19.36
CA SER A 188 -9.27 14.90 17.97
C SER A 188 -8.93 16.32 17.53
N ARG A 189 -9.10 17.33 18.40
CA ARG A 189 -8.75 18.73 18.11
C ARG A 189 -7.25 18.93 17.84
N ALA A 190 -6.39 18.17 18.50
CA ALA A 190 -4.94 18.22 18.26
C ALA A 190 -4.61 17.59 16.90
N VAL A 191 -5.28 16.48 16.55
CA VAL A 191 -5.16 15.84 15.23
C VAL A 191 -5.62 16.78 14.12
N ASP A 192 -6.77 17.45 14.28
CA ASP A 192 -7.27 18.49 13.37
C ASP A 192 -6.23 19.61 13.16
N ALA A 193 -5.66 20.12 14.25
CA ALA A 193 -4.65 21.17 14.21
C ALA A 193 -3.37 20.72 13.47
N LEU A 194 -2.94 19.47 13.67
CA LEU A 194 -1.80 18.90 12.95
C LEU A 194 -2.08 18.74 11.46
N HIS A 195 -3.26 18.25 11.05
CA HIS A 195 -3.65 18.23 9.64
C HIS A 195 -3.61 19.64 9.02
N GLY A 196 -4.09 20.65 9.75
CA GLY A 196 -4.02 22.05 9.33
C GLY A 196 -2.59 22.61 9.23
N LEU A 197 -1.69 22.21 10.14
CA LEU A 197 -0.28 22.61 10.13
C LEU A 197 0.48 21.96 8.97
N PHE A 198 0.24 20.68 8.73
CA PHE A 198 0.91 19.94 7.69
C PHE A 198 0.32 20.20 6.32
N GLN A 199 -0.91 20.73 6.17
CA GLN A 199 -1.53 21.11 4.89
C GLN A 199 -1.36 20.06 3.78
N GLY A 200 -1.36 18.77 4.12
CA GLY A 200 -1.09 17.69 3.15
C GLY A 200 0.36 17.61 2.63
N ARG A 201 1.35 18.19 3.31
CA ARG A 201 2.79 18.06 3.02
C ARG A 201 3.32 16.66 3.33
N VAL A 202 2.72 15.99 4.31
CA VAL A 202 2.94 14.57 4.61
C VAL A 202 1.71 13.83 4.11
N TYR A 203 1.89 13.07 3.04
CA TYR A 203 0.81 12.39 2.35
C TYR A 203 1.30 11.10 1.71
N LEU A 204 0.36 10.20 1.43
CA LEU A 204 0.56 9.06 0.55
C LEU A 204 -0.41 9.18 -0.61
N ARG A 205 0.11 9.02 -1.83
CA ARG A 205 -0.67 8.96 -3.06
C ARG A 205 -0.72 7.53 -3.55
N THR A 206 -1.88 6.90 -3.54
CA THR A 206 -2.06 5.59 -4.17
C THR A 206 -2.12 5.78 -5.69
N THR A 207 -1.18 5.16 -6.41
CA THR A 207 -1.01 5.30 -7.88
C THR A 207 -1.37 4.04 -8.64
N PHE A 208 -1.47 2.91 -7.95
CA PHE A 208 -2.03 1.67 -8.46
C PHE A 208 -2.75 0.96 -7.32
N LEU A 209 -3.98 0.51 -7.55
CA LEU A 209 -4.74 -0.26 -6.57
C LEU A 209 -5.60 -1.32 -7.26
N ASP A 210 -5.46 -2.55 -6.80
CA ASP A 210 -6.39 -3.61 -7.16
C ASP A 210 -6.64 -4.57 -5.99
N ASP A 211 -7.10 -5.79 -6.30
CA ASP A 211 -7.56 -6.74 -5.32
C ASP A 211 -6.42 -7.32 -4.47
N ASP A 212 -5.16 -7.34 -4.95
CA ASP A 212 -4.05 -7.98 -4.25
C ASP A 212 -2.77 -7.14 -4.17
N LEU A 213 -2.69 -6.02 -4.90
CA LEU A 213 -1.53 -5.14 -4.93
C LEU A 213 -1.94 -3.67 -4.78
N ARG A 214 -1.16 -2.94 -4.01
CA ARG A 214 -1.23 -1.49 -3.87
C ARG A 214 0.15 -0.89 -4.07
N VAL A 215 0.23 0.12 -4.95
CA VAL A 215 1.39 1.00 -5.06
C VAL A 215 1.01 2.37 -4.54
N ALA A 216 1.82 2.88 -3.62
CA ALA A 216 1.71 4.25 -3.14
C ALA A 216 3.03 5.01 -3.34
N ARG A 217 2.91 6.33 -3.45
CA ARG A 217 4.02 7.26 -3.57
C ARG A 217 3.95 8.31 -2.47
N GLY A 218 5.06 8.54 -1.79
CA GLY A 218 5.15 9.61 -0.80
C GLY A 218 5.58 10.96 -1.40
N PRO A 219 5.82 11.98 -0.55
CA PRO A 219 6.08 13.35 -1.00
C PRO A 219 7.35 13.51 -1.85
N GLY A 220 8.37 12.69 -1.59
CA GLY A 220 9.62 12.62 -2.34
C GLY A 220 9.56 11.72 -3.58
N ARG A 221 8.38 11.20 -3.92
CA ARG A 221 8.14 10.17 -4.96
C ARG A 221 8.75 8.81 -4.67
N GLU A 222 9.13 8.57 -3.42
CA GLU A 222 9.47 7.25 -2.93
C GLU A 222 8.31 6.28 -3.15
N ILE A 223 8.63 5.02 -3.37
CA ILE A 223 7.72 3.95 -3.74
C ILE A 223 7.42 3.11 -2.51
N TYR A 224 6.16 2.74 -2.35
CA TYR A 224 5.70 1.72 -1.42
C TYR A 224 4.86 0.71 -2.20
N VAL A 225 5.34 -0.52 -2.26
CA VAL A 225 4.61 -1.64 -2.86
C VAL A 225 4.10 -2.52 -1.72
N LEU A 226 2.79 -2.71 -1.67
CA LEU A 226 2.16 -3.55 -0.67
C LEU A 226 1.30 -4.63 -1.32
N SER A 227 1.45 -5.87 -0.86
CA SER A 227 0.52 -6.96 -1.20
C SER A 227 -0.54 -7.13 -0.12
N ARG A 228 -1.76 -7.47 -0.52
CA ARG A 228 -2.83 -7.79 0.43
C ARG A 228 -2.45 -9.07 1.18
N VAL A 229 -2.62 -9.06 2.50
CA VAL A 229 -2.48 -10.26 3.32
C VAL A 229 -3.74 -11.09 3.18
N THR A 230 -3.59 -12.34 2.76
CA THR A 230 -4.69 -13.32 2.74
C THR A 230 -4.59 -14.24 3.95
N GLU A 231 -5.72 -14.81 4.41
CA GLU A 231 -5.73 -15.74 5.56
C GLU A 231 -4.80 -16.97 5.35
N ASN A 232 -4.40 -17.27 4.12
CA ASN A 232 -3.52 -18.38 3.77
C ASN A 232 -2.02 -18.09 3.88
N ASP A 233 -1.62 -16.87 4.23
CA ASP A 233 -0.20 -16.49 4.38
C ASP A 233 0.38 -16.83 5.78
N PHE A 234 -0.31 -17.68 6.55
CA PHE A 234 0.03 -18.11 7.92
C PHE A 234 0.20 -19.62 8.06
#